data_AF-A0A3C1VU72-F1
#
_entry.id   AF-A0A3C1VU72-F1
#
_cell.length_a   1.000
_cell.length_b   1.000
_cell.length_c   1.000
_cell.angle_alpha   90.00
_cell.angle_beta   90.00
_cell.angle_gamma   90.00
#
_symmetry.space_group_name_H-M   'P 1'
#
loop_
_entity.id
_entity.type
_entity.pdbx_description
1 polymer ?
#
loop_
_entity_poly.entity_id
_entity_poly.type
_entity_poly.pdbx_seq_one_letter_code
_entity_poly.pdbx_strand_id
1 'polypeptide(L)'
;VSMLNSYSGWAAAAIGFTLGNDLLIVTGALVGSSGAILSYIMCKGMNRSFVSVILGGWGGETQAASTVEGEMIAADADAVAQAVQDADSVVIVPGYGMAVAQAQSSVSELTKRLRGQGKTVRFAIHPVAGRLPGHMNVLLAEAKVPYDIVLEMEEINDDFPQTDVVIIIGANDIVNPAAQDDPGSPIAGMPVLEVWKSRHVFVCKRGRGTGYSGIENPLFFKENTRMFYGDAKASMDDLLRELD
;
A
#
# COMPACT_ATOMS: atom_id res chain seq x y z
N VAL A 1 -7.07 13.33 -9.68
CA VAL A 1 -8.33 13.50 -8.91
C VAL A 1 -8.24 14.68 -7.95
N SER A 2 -7.34 14.64 -6.97
CA SER A 2 -7.15 15.71 -5.97
C SER A 2 -6.92 17.11 -6.56
N MET A 3 -6.18 17.22 -7.67
CA MET A 3 -5.96 18.49 -8.36
C MET A 3 -7.24 19.06 -9.00
N LEU A 4 -8.07 18.21 -9.61
CA LEU A 4 -9.38 18.65 -10.12
C LEU A 4 -10.34 19.04 -8.98
N ASN A 5 -10.23 18.38 -7.82
CA ASN A 5 -10.93 18.79 -6.60
C ASN A 5 -10.45 20.15 -6.08
N SER A 6 -9.16 20.47 -6.21
CA SER A 6 -8.67 21.82 -5.92
C SER A 6 -9.26 22.84 -6.89
N TYR A 7 -9.29 22.53 -8.18
CA TYR A 7 -9.81 23.44 -9.21
C TYR A 7 -11.31 23.69 -9.09
N SER A 8 -12.12 22.71 -8.69
CA SER A 8 -13.53 22.94 -8.41
C SER A 8 -13.74 23.94 -7.25
N GLY A 9 -12.90 23.86 -6.21
CA GLY A 9 -12.90 24.84 -5.12
C GLY A 9 -12.53 26.25 -5.56
N TRP A 10 -11.45 26.39 -6.34
CA TRP A 10 -11.04 27.71 -6.87
C TRP A 10 -12.06 28.29 -7.85
N ALA A 11 -12.71 27.47 -8.66
CA ALA A 11 -13.81 27.90 -9.52
C ALA A 11 -15.01 28.40 -8.71
N ALA A 12 -15.38 27.69 -7.63
CA ALA A 12 -16.44 28.13 -6.73
C ALA A 12 -16.10 29.47 -6.04
N ALA A 13 -14.85 29.66 -5.62
CA ALA A 13 -14.40 30.93 -5.05
C ALA A 13 -14.46 32.09 -6.05
N ALA A 14 -14.06 31.87 -7.31
CA ALA A 14 -14.14 32.86 -8.37
C ALA A 14 -15.59 33.25 -8.70
N ILE A 15 -16.50 32.28 -8.71
CA ILE A 15 -17.95 32.53 -8.84
C ILE A 15 -18.44 33.34 -7.63
N GLY A 16 -17.97 33.01 -6.41
CA GLY A 16 -18.26 33.77 -5.20
C GLY A 16 -17.89 35.25 -5.32
N PHE A 17 -16.70 35.57 -5.83
CA PHE A 17 -16.30 36.96 -6.11
C PHE A 17 -17.19 37.62 -7.15
N THR A 18 -17.57 36.91 -8.21
CA THR A 18 -18.45 37.44 -9.28
C THR A 18 -19.85 37.76 -8.75
N LEU A 19 -20.35 36.98 -7.80
CA LEU A 19 -21.68 37.13 -7.21
C LEU A 19 -21.69 37.99 -5.93
N GLY A 20 -20.53 38.42 -5.42
CA GLY A 20 -20.42 39.08 -4.11
C GLY A 20 -20.89 38.19 -2.95
N ASN A 21 -20.66 36.87 -3.04
CA ASN A 21 -21.13 35.89 -2.06
C ASN A 21 -19.96 35.35 -1.22
N ASP A 22 -19.82 35.86 0.01
CA ASP A 22 -18.74 35.50 0.93
C ASP A 22 -18.73 34.02 1.29
N LEU A 23 -19.91 33.38 1.40
CA LEU A 23 -19.99 31.95 1.72
C LEU A 23 -19.35 31.11 0.61
N LEU A 24 -19.61 31.43 -0.66
CA LEU A 24 -18.99 30.75 -1.80
C LEU A 24 -17.49 31.02 -1.89
N ILE A 25 -17.04 32.23 -1.56
CA ILE A 25 -15.61 32.56 -1.50
C ILE A 25 -14.90 31.70 -0.45
N VAL A 26 -15.43 31.67 0.78
CA VAL A 26 -14.81 30.95 1.90
C VAL A 26 -14.84 29.44 1.67
N THR A 27 -16.00 28.88 1.29
CA THR A 27 -16.13 27.43 1.04
C THR A 27 -15.30 26.99 -0.16
N GLY A 28 -15.27 27.79 -1.24
CA GLY A 28 -14.43 27.53 -2.41
C GLY A 28 -12.95 27.52 -2.07
N ALA A 29 -12.47 28.50 -1.30
CA ALA A 29 -11.07 28.56 -0.86
C ALA A 29 -10.69 27.40 0.06
N LEU A 30 -11.59 26.96 0.94
CA LEU A 30 -11.39 25.79 1.80
C LEU A 30 -11.24 24.50 0.98
N VAL A 31 -12.13 24.27 0.01
CA VAL A 31 -12.05 23.11 -0.89
C VAL A 31 -10.80 23.18 -1.76
N GLY A 32 -10.50 24.36 -2.31
CA GLY A 32 -9.35 24.62 -3.17
C GLY A 32 -8.02 24.32 -2.49
N SER A 33 -7.83 24.87 -1.28
CA SER A 33 -6.64 24.63 -0.46
C SER A 33 -6.50 23.17 -0.03
N SER A 34 -7.60 22.53 0.42
CA SER A 34 -7.61 21.11 0.79
C SER A 34 -7.18 20.20 -0.36
N GLY A 35 -7.74 20.40 -1.56
CA GLY A 35 -7.35 19.63 -2.74
C GLY A 35 -5.88 19.83 -3.14
N ALA A 36 -5.34 21.04 -2.98
CA ALA A 36 -3.94 21.35 -3.27
C ALA A 36 -2.99 20.68 -2.26
N ILE A 37 -3.27 20.78 -0.96
CA ILE A 37 -2.49 20.13 0.11
C ILE A 37 -2.49 18.62 -0.09
N LEU A 38 -3.67 18.03 -0.36
CA LEU A 38 -3.78 16.60 -0.62
C LEU A 38 -2.95 16.18 -1.85
N SER A 39 -2.99 16.97 -2.93
CA SER A 39 -2.16 16.73 -4.11
C SER A 39 -0.67 16.76 -3.78
N TYR A 40 -0.24 17.71 -2.95
CA TYR A 40 1.15 17.83 -2.51
C TYR A 40 1.59 16.62 -1.68
N ILE A 41 0.79 16.20 -0.69
CA ILE A 41 1.10 15.04 0.16
C ILE A 41 1.21 13.76 -0.68
N MET A 42 0.29 13.54 -1.64
CA MET A 42 0.38 12.40 -2.56
C MET A 42 1.67 12.43 -3.40
N CYS A 43 2.04 13.59 -3.95
CA CYS A 43 3.26 13.74 -4.73
C CYS A 43 4.51 13.48 -3.89
N LYS A 44 4.55 14.00 -2.66
CA LYS A 44 5.62 13.76 -1.69
C LYS A 44 5.72 12.27 -1.33
N GLY A 45 4.60 11.60 -1.09
CA GLY A 45 4.56 10.16 -0.82
C GLY A 45 5.01 9.27 -1.98
N MET A 46 4.99 9.77 -3.22
CA MET A 46 5.55 9.11 -4.40
C MET A 46 7.00 9.52 -4.69
N ASN A 47 7.59 10.42 -3.91
CA ASN A 47 8.83 11.13 -4.22
C ASN A 47 8.87 11.73 -5.64
N ARG A 48 7.77 12.37 -6.06
CA ARG A 48 7.66 13.03 -7.37
C ARG A 48 7.30 14.49 -7.24
N SER A 49 7.84 15.32 -8.12
CA SER A 49 7.47 16.73 -8.16
C SER A 49 6.07 16.90 -8.74
N PHE A 50 5.29 17.83 -8.20
CA PHE A 50 3.93 18.12 -8.67
C PHE A 50 3.88 18.38 -10.19
N VAL A 51 4.84 19.16 -10.71
CA VAL A 51 4.95 19.46 -12.14
C VAL A 51 5.17 18.20 -12.98
N SER A 52 6.02 17.27 -12.52
CA SER A 52 6.28 16.01 -13.25
C SER A 52 5.03 15.14 -13.38
N VAL A 53 4.18 15.12 -12.35
CA VAL A 53 2.95 14.32 -12.32
C VAL A 53 1.91 14.90 -13.28
N ILE A 54 1.77 16.22 -13.34
CA ILE A 54 0.79 16.89 -14.23
C ILE A 54 1.23 16.83 -15.70
N LEU A 55 2.53 16.98 -15.98
CA LEU A 55 3.05 16.99 -17.36
C LEU A 55 3.36 15.59 -17.90
N GLY A 56 3.10 14.52 -17.13
CA GLY A 56 3.19 13.14 -17.61
C GLY A 56 4.60 12.56 -17.68
N GLY A 57 5.56 13.11 -16.94
CA GLY A 57 6.93 12.60 -16.91
C GLY A 57 7.11 11.57 -15.80
N TRP A 58 7.03 10.28 -16.14
CA TRP A 58 7.93 9.33 -15.47
C TRP A 58 9.34 9.72 -15.94
N GLY A 59 10.26 9.92 -15.00
CA GLY A 59 11.62 10.39 -15.28
C GLY A 59 12.24 9.65 -16.46
N GLY A 60 12.94 10.40 -17.32
CA GLY A 60 13.49 9.93 -18.59
C GLY A 60 14.41 8.70 -18.49
N GLU A 61 14.74 8.16 -19.67
CA GLU A 61 15.56 6.96 -19.92
C GLU A 61 15.58 5.95 -18.78
N THR A 62 14.64 5.01 -18.84
CA THR A 62 14.68 3.76 -18.08
C THR A 62 16.05 3.11 -18.29
N GLN A 63 16.96 3.25 -17.33
CA GLN A 63 18.13 2.39 -17.29
C GLN A 63 17.62 0.96 -17.09
N ALA A 64 18.22 0.02 -17.82
CA ALA A 64 17.89 -1.39 -17.71
C ALA A 64 17.97 -1.77 -16.23
N ALA A 65 16.84 -2.27 -15.69
CA ALA A 65 16.80 -2.76 -14.32
C ALA A 65 17.96 -3.73 -14.12
N SER A 66 18.75 -3.52 -13.06
CA SER A 66 19.76 -4.48 -12.66
C SER A 66 19.13 -5.85 -12.61
N THR A 67 19.77 -6.84 -13.24
CA THR A 67 19.32 -8.23 -13.23
C THR A 67 19.14 -8.68 -11.79
N VAL A 68 17.90 -8.96 -11.40
CA VAL A 68 17.62 -9.46 -10.06
C VAL A 68 18.09 -10.91 -9.99
N GLU A 69 19.07 -11.18 -9.14
CA GLU A 69 19.56 -12.53 -8.90
C GLU A 69 18.66 -13.27 -7.90
N GLY A 70 18.43 -14.56 -8.14
CA GLY A 70 17.63 -15.42 -7.28
C GLY A 70 16.39 -16.00 -7.98
N GLU A 71 15.64 -16.82 -7.25
CA GLU A 71 14.38 -17.40 -7.72
C GLU A 71 13.22 -16.99 -6.83
N MET A 72 12.06 -16.72 -7.45
CA MET A 72 10.81 -16.52 -6.71
C MET A 72 10.31 -17.86 -6.17
N ILE A 73 10.48 -18.09 -4.87
CA ILE A 73 10.05 -19.32 -4.19
C ILE A 73 8.56 -19.24 -3.88
N ALA A 74 7.77 -20.17 -4.40
CA ALA A 74 6.33 -20.26 -4.12
C ALA A 74 6.06 -20.85 -2.72
N ALA A 75 4.95 -20.44 -2.11
CA ALA A 75 4.36 -21.06 -0.93
C ALA A 75 2.88 -21.35 -1.19
N ASP A 76 2.40 -22.46 -0.65
CA ASP A 76 0.99 -22.83 -0.60
C ASP A 76 0.32 -22.29 0.68
N ALA A 77 -0.99 -22.51 0.80
CA ALA A 77 -1.76 -22.05 1.96
C ALA A 77 -1.26 -22.68 3.26
N ASP A 78 -0.93 -23.97 3.25
CA ASP A 78 -0.44 -24.73 4.40
C ASP A 78 0.85 -24.13 4.97
N ALA A 79 1.84 -23.83 4.12
CA ALA A 79 3.09 -23.22 4.55
C ALA A 79 2.87 -21.81 5.15
N VAL A 80 1.95 -21.03 4.58
CA VAL A 80 1.59 -19.71 5.11
C VAL A 80 0.87 -19.85 6.46
N ALA A 81 -0.06 -20.80 6.57
CA ALA A 81 -0.82 -21.07 7.79
C ALA A 81 0.10 -21.49 8.93
N GLN A 82 1.04 -22.41 8.69
CA GLN A 82 2.03 -22.83 9.68
C GLN A 82 2.87 -21.65 10.18
N ALA A 83 3.41 -20.83 9.27
CA ALA A 83 4.21 -19.67 9.66
C ALA A 83 3.40 -18.65 10.49
N VAL A 84 2.13 -18.44 10.15
CA VAL A 84 1.23 -17.54 10.87
C VAL A 84 0.82 -18.13 12.24
N GLN A 85 0.63 -19.44 12.34
CA GLN A 85 0.36 -20.14 13.60
C GLN A 85 1.56 -20.08 14.56
N ASP A 86 2.79 -20.13 14.04
CA ASP A 86 4.01 -20.03 14.84
C ASP A 86 4.40 -18.59 15.22
N ALA A 87 3.81 -17.59 14.55
CA ALA A 87 4.14 -16.17 14.76
C ALA A 87 3.40 -15.55 15.95
N ASP A 88 4.09 -14.71 16.73
CA ASP A 88 3.47 -13.90 17.78
C ASP A 88 3.07 -12.51 17.27
N SER A 89 3.83 -11.96 16.32
CA SER A 89 3.57 -10.67 15.67
C SER A 89 3.38 -10.80 14.16
N VAL A 90 2.20 -10.41 13.67
CA VAL A 90 1.82 -10.42 12.26
C VAL A 90 1.49 -9.01 11.77
N VAL A 91 2.10 -8.58 10.66
CA VAL A 91 1.78 -7.31 10.01
C VAL A 91 1.18 -7.56 8.63
N ILE A 92 0.02 -6.96 8.36
CA ILE A 92 -0.66 -7.06 7.07
C ILE A 92 -0.42 -5.77 6.28
N VAL A 93 0.06 -5.89 5.04
CA VAL A 93 0.30 -4.76 4.13
C VAL A 93 -0.70 -4.80 2.98
N PRO A 94 -1.83 -4.08 3.08
CA PRO A 94 -2.85 -4.07 2.04
C PRO A 94 -2.42 -3.18 0.85
N GLY A 95 -2.64 -3.69 -0.35
CA GLY A 95 -2.42 -2.97 -1.59
C GLY A 95 -3.66 -2.94 -2.50
N TYR A 96 -3.48 -2.38 -3.69
CA TYR A 96 -4.59 -2.26 -4.65
C TYR A 96 -5.20 -3.60 -5.04
N GLY A 97 -4.42 -4.69 -5.07
CA GLY A 97 -4.94 -6.02 -5.38
C GLY A 97 -5.98 -6.52 -4.37
N MET A 98 -5.89 -6.12 -3.09
CA MET A 98 -6.93 -6.41 -2.09
C MET A 98 -8.27 -5.77 -2.47
N ALA A 99 -8.24 -4.50 -2.93
CA ALA A 99 -9.43 -3.78 -3.36
C ALA A 99 -10.04 -4.38 -4.64
N VAL A 100 -9.20 -4.76 -5.60
CA VAL A 100 -9.67 -5.38 -6.86
C VAL A 100 -10.37 -6.71 -6.60
N ALA A 101 -9.83 -7.51 -5.67
CA ALA A 101 -10.42 -8.82 -5.32
C ALA A 101 -11.57 -8.73 -4.31
N GLN A 102 -11.83 -7.55 -3.74
CA GLN A 102 -12.80 -7.37 -2.64
C GLN A 102 -12.49 -8.30 -1.44
N ALA A 103 -11.20 -8.38 -1.08
CA ALA A 103 -10.70 -9.30 -0.06
C ALA A 103 -10.76 -8.74 1.39
N GLN A 104 -11.17 -7.47 1.57
CA GLN A 104 -11.14 -6.79 2.87
C GLN A 104 -11.91 -7.53 3.98
N SER A 105 -13.02 -8.20 3.64
CA SER A 105 -13.80 -8.98 4.61
C SER A 105 -13.05 -10.24 5.07
N SER A 106 -12.40 -10.96 4.16
CA SER A 106 -11.60 -12.15 4.49
C SER A 106 -10.39 -11.77 5.33
N VAL A 107 -9.76 -10.63 5.02
CA VAL A 107 -8.64 -10.08 5.81
C VAL A 107 -9.08 -9.66 7.22
N SER A 108 -10.27 -9.09 7.36
CA SER A 108 -10.87 -8.74 8.66
C SER A 108 -11.15 -9.99 9.51
N GLU A 109 -11.69 -11.04 8.90
CA GLU A 109 -11.93 -12.32 9.58
C GLU A 109 -10.60 -12.99 10.01
N LEU A 110 -9.59 -12.99 9.14
CA LEU A 110 -8.25 -13.48 9.46
C LEU A 110 -7.68 -12.75 10.68
N THR A 111 -7.75 -11.42 10.65
CA THR A 111 -7.29 -10.56 11.76
C THR A 111 -8.01 -10.92 13.06
N LYS A 112 -9.33 -11.09 13.00
CA LYS A 112 -10.14 -11.43 14.17
C LYS A 112 -9.76 -12.79 14.76
N ARG A 113 -9.56 -13.82 13.92
CA ARG A 113 -9.16 -15.15 14.37
C ARG A 113 -7.79 -15.14 15.04
N LEU A 114 -6.80 -14.54 14.39
CA LEU A 114 -5.44 -14.45 14.92
C LEU A 114 -5.38 -13.66 16.24
N ARG A 115 -6.10 -12.53 16.33
CA ARG A 115 -6.21 -11.78 17.59
C ARG A 115 -6.96 -12.57 18.67
N GLY A 116 -7.96 -13.37 18.29
CA GLY A 116 -8.66 -14.30 19.20
C GLY A 116 -7.75 -15.37 19.80
N GLN A 117 -6.65 -15.71 19.11
CA GLN A 117 -5.59 -16.61 19.59
C GLN A 117 -4.52 -15.87 20.43
N GLY A 118 -4.67 -14.57 20.68
CA GLY A 118 -3.72 -13.77 21.47
C GLY A 118 -2.54 -13.21 20.68
N LYS A 119 -2.53 -13.34 19.35
CA LYS A 119 -1.46 -12.81 18.48
C LYS A 119 -1.60 -11.30 18.29
N THR A 120 -0.47 -10.63 18.11
CA THR A 120 -0.42 -9.20 17.77
C THR A 120 -0.58 -9.04 16.27
N VAL A 121 -1.72 -8.52 15.82
CA VAL A 121 -1.99 -8.28 14.38
C VAL A 121 -2.18 -6.78 14.13
N ARG A 122 -1.39 -6.24 13.21
CA ARG A 122 -1.40 -4.81 12.84
C ARG A 122 -1.41 -4.64 11.32
N PHE A 123 -1.88 -3.50 10.84
CA PHE A 123 -1.88 -3.13 9.44
C PHE A 123 -0.87 -2.01 9.21
N ALA A 124 -0.04 -2.15 8.16
CA ALA A 124 0.87 -1.10 7.71
C ALA A 124 0.31 -0.43 6.47
N ILE A 125 -0.06 0.84 6.57
CA ILE A 125 -0.65 1.60 5.47
C ILE A 125 0.39 2.50 4.84
N HIS A 126 0.63 2.29 3.54
CA HIS A 126 1.41 3.22 2.75
C HIS A 126 0.53 4.40 2.30
N PRO A 127 1.00 5.67 2.38
CA PRO A 127 0.18 6.85 2.06
C PRO A 127 -0.43 6.86 0.65
N VAL A 128 0.21 6.17 -0.31
CA VAL A 128 -0.26 6.03 -1.69
C VAL A 128 -0.71 4.61 -2.05
N ALA A 129 -1.01 3.76 -1.06
CA ALA A 129 -1.61 2.46 -1.30
C ALA A 129 -2.99 2.60 -1.98
N GLY A 130 -3.17 1.90 -3.10
CA GLY A 130 -4.44 1.88 -3.83
C GLY A 130 -4.47 2.84 -5.04
N ARG A 131 -5.58 3.59 -5.16
CA ARG A 131 -5.88 4.50 -6.29
C ARG A 131 -6.50 5.83 -5.84
N LEU A 132 -6.82 5.95 -4.56
CA LEU A 132 -7.38 7.13 -3.92
C LEU A 132 -6.62 7.37 -2.60
N PRO A 133 -6.48 8.62 -2.15
CA PRO A 133 -5.98 8.89 -0.80
C PRO A 133 -6.82 8.18 0.26
N GLY A 134 -6.18 7.50 1.20
CA GLY A 134 -6.87 6.75 2.26
C GLY A 134 -7.68 5.55 1.75
N HIS A 135 -7.42 5.06 0.52
CA HIS A 135 -8.22 3.98 -0.06
C HIS A 135 -8.25 2.72 0.83
N MET A 136 -7.10 2.33 1.39
CA MET A 136 -7.04 1.15 2.26
C MET A 136 -7.73 1.40 3.59
N ASN A 137 -7.57 2.59 4.19
CA ASN A 137 -8.22 2.94 5.47
C ASN A 137 -9.74 2.84 5.35
N VAL A 138 -10.33 3.33 4.25
CA VAL A 138 -11.79 3.25 4.00
C VAL A 138 -12.25 1.80 3.86
N LEU A 139 -11.55 0.96 3.10
CA LEU A 139 -11.93 -0.45 2.92
C LEU A 139 -11.80 -1.26 4.21
N LEU A 140 -10.77 -0.99 5.01
CA LEU A 140 -10.58 -1.62 6.31
C LEU A 140 -11.67 -1.19 7.30
N ALA A 141 -12.04 0.10 7.29
CA ALA A 141 -13.15 0.62 8.09
C ALA A 141 -14.50 -0.01 7.68
N GLU A 142 -14.76 -0.16 6.38
CA GLU A 142 -15.94 -0.86 5.85
C GLU A 142 -15.98 -2.32 6.33
N ALA A 143 -14.82 -2.99 6.34
CA ALA A 143 -14.65 -4.34 6.87
C ALA A 143 -14.60 -4.41 8.41
N LYS A 144 -14.84 -3.29 9.11
CA LYS A 144 -14.88 -3.17 10.57
C LYS A 144 -13.57 -3.54 11.27
N VAL A 145 -12.44 -3.31 10.62
CA VAL A 145 -11.13 -3.42 11.25
C VAL A 145 -10.96 -2.27 12.25
N PRO A 146 -10.60 -2.55 13.52
CA PRO A 146 -10.38 -1.51 14.53
C PRO A 146 -9.26 -0.54 14.13
N TYR A 147 -9.47 0.76 14.30
CA TYR A 147 -8.51 1.79 13.89
C TYR A 147 -7.20 1.77 14.70
N ASP A 148 -7.22 1.27 15.94
CA ASP A 148 -6.05 1.17 16.83
C ASP A 148 -4.96 0.23 16.30
N ILE A 149 -5.32 -0.68 15.40
CA ILE A 149 -4.38 -1.61 14.76
C ILE A 149 -4.04 -1.22 13.32
N VAL A 150 -4.50 -0.07 12.84
CA VAL A 150 -4.20 0.45 11.50
C VAL A 150 -3.19 1.59 11.65
N LEU A 151 -1.94 1.32 11.30
CA LEU A 151 -0.82 2.23 11.49
C LEU A 151 -0.35 2.79 10.15
N GLU A 152 0.02 4.07 10.15
CA GLU A 152 0.65 4.69 9.00
C GLU A 152 2.11 4.25 8.88
N MET A 153 2.68 4.32 7.68
CA MET A 153 4.05 3.86 7.40
C MET A 153 5.12 4.42 8.35
N GLU A 154 5.02 5.69 8.72
CA GLU A 154 5.98 6.35 9.64
C GLU A 154 5.90 5.79 11.08
N GLU A 155 4.76 5.21 11.46
CA GLU A 155 4.53 4.69 12.81
C GLU A 155 4.97 3.24 12.98
N ILE A 156 5.05 2.47 11.88
CA ILE A 156 5.25 1.01 11.92
C ILE A 156 6.57 0.53 11.28
N ASN A 157 7.27 1.37 10.50
CA ASN A 157 8.48 0.94 9.80
C ASN A 157 9.59 0.44 10.75
N ASP A 158 9.73 1.07 11.92
CA ASP A 158 10.74 0.71 12.93
C ASP A 158 10.43 -0.64 13.64
N ASP A 159 9.21 -1.17 13.47
CA ASP A 159 8.76 -2.41 14.09
C ASP A 159 8.98 -3.65 13.20
N PHE A 160 9.28 -3.46 11.91
CA PHE A 160 9.52 -4.59 11.00
C PHE A 160 10.64 -5.54 11.46
N PRO A 161 11.79 -5.07 12.02
CA PRO A 161 12.82 -5.95 12.56
C PRO A 161 12.35 -6.89 13.68
N GLN A 162 11.27 -6.54 14.40
CA GLN A 162 10.70 -7.34 15.49
C GLN A 162 9.43 -8.09 15.05
N THR A 163 9.09 -8.07 13.76
CA THR A 163 7.88 -8.71 13.23
C THR A 163 8.21 -10.11 12.70
N ASP A 164 7.47 -11.11 13.16
CA ASP A 164 7.67 -12.50 12.74
C ASP A 164 7.20 -12.74 11.30
N VAL A 165 5.99 -12.30 10.98
CA VAL A 165 5.37 -12.54 9.68
C VAL A 165 4.77 -11.26 9.12
N VAL A 166 5.10 -10.97 7.85
CA VAL A 166 4.44 -9.93 7.07
C VAL A 166 3.63 -10.59 5.94
N ILE A 167 2.35 -10.24 5.82
CA ILE A 167 1.48 -10.69 4.73
C ILE A 167 1.16 -9.49 3.83
N ILE A 168 1.72 -9.49 2.63
CA ILE A 168 1.51 -8.44 1.63
C ILE A 168 0.36 -8.85 0.73
N ILE A 169 -0.70 -8.04 0.65
CA ILE A 169 -1.93 -8.37 -0.08
C ILE A 169 -2.11 -7.44 -1.28
N GLY A 170 -1.59 -7.86 -2.43
CA GLY A 170 -1.78 -7.12 -3.68
C GLY A 170 -1.07 -5.76 -3.72
N ALA A 171 0.03 -5.61 -2.99
CA ALA A 171 0.97 -4.49 -3.10
C ALA A 171 2.23 -4.88 -3.88
N ASN A 172 2.89 -3.91 -4.50
CA ASN A 172 4.15 -4.12 -5.21
C ASN A 172 5.10 -2.94 -5.02
N ASP A 173 4.82 -1.78 -5.62
CA ASP A 173 5.76 -0.64 -5.62
C ASP A 173 6.03 -0.10 -4.20
N ILE A 174 5.02 -0.09 -3.34
CA ILE A 174 5.08 0.45 -1.95
C ILE A 174 5.91 -0.41 -0.98
N VAL A 175 6.37 -1.58 -1.41
CA VAL A 175 7.21 -2.51 -0.65
C VAL A 175 8.49 -2.84 -1.42
N ASN A 176 8.84 -2.05 -2.43
CA ASN A 176 9.95 -2.34 -3.34
C ASN A 176 11.28 -1.75 -2.80
N PRO A 177 12.28 -2.58 -2.44
CA PRO A 177 13.58 -2.11 -1.93
C PRO A 177 14.36 -1.27 -2.94
N ALA A 178 14.08 -1.42 -4.24
CA ALA A 178 14.74 -0.63 -5.30
C ALA A 178 14.50 0.88 -5.14
N ALA A 179 13.49 1.30 -4.37
CA ALA A 179 13.31 2.71 -4.02
C ALA A 179 14.46 3.27 -3.16
N GLN A 180 15.14 2.43 -2.37
CA GLN A 180 16.28 2.82 -1.53
C GLN A 180 17.62 2.38 -2.12
N ASP A 181 17.67 1.18 -2.67
CA ASP A 181 18.92 0.51 -3.05
C ASP A 181 19.41 0.89 -4.47
N ASP A 182 18.50 1.32 -5.35
CA ASP A 182 18.80 1.61 -6.76
C ASP A 182 18.51 3.07 -7.13
N PRO A 183 19.52 3.94 -7.18
CA PRO A 183 19.37 5.33 -7.62
C PRO A 183 18.87 5.50 -9.05
N GLY A 184 19.01 4.47 -9.91
CA GLY A 184 18.52 4.46 -11.29
C GLY A 184 17.06 4.01 -11.43
N SER A 185 16.45 3.54 -10.33
CA SER A 185 15.07 3.07 -10.33
C SER A 185 14.08 4.22 -10.57
N PRO A 186 13.00 4.01 -11.36
CA PRO A 186 11.92 5.00 -11.52
C PRO A 186 11.21 5.39 -10.22
N ILE A 187 11.39 4.60 -9.15
CA ILE A 187 10.85 4.86 -7.82
C ILE A 187 11.94 5.24 -6.80
N ALA A 188 13.15 5.56 -7.25
CA ALA A 188 14.26 5.96 -6.37
C ALA A 188 13.86 7.12 -5.45
N GLY A 189 14.17 6.98 -4.16
CA GLY A 189 13.81 7.90 -3.08
C GLY A 189 12.34 7.89 -2.65
N MET A 190 11.48 7.05 -3.24
CA MET A 190 10.13 6.84 -2.73
C MET A 190 10.22 6.21 -1.34
N PRO A 191 9.59 6.79 -0.30
CA PRO A 191 9.49 6.10 0.98
C PRO A 191 8.67 4.83 0.76
N VAL A 192 9.07 3.73 1.40
CA VAL A 192 8.44 2.41 1.23
C VAL A 192 8.31 1.72 2.58
N LEU A 193 7.43 0.73 2.65
CA LEU A 193 7.34 -0.16 3.80
C LEU A 193 8.49 -1.17 3.75
N GLU A 194 9.36 -1.15 4.75
CA GLU A 194 10.62 -1.91 4.79
C GLU A 194 10.42 -3.36 5.25
N VAL A 195 9.41 -4.01 4.66
CA VAL A 195 8.94 -5.35 5.00
C VAL A 195 10.03 -6.41 4.94
N TRP A 196 11.09 -6.21 4.14
CA TRP A 196 12.22 -7.13 4.05
C TRP A 196 13.02 -7.25 5.34
N LYS A 197 12.83 -6.33 6.30
CA LYS A 197 13.45 -6.39 7.62
C LYS A 197 12.75 -7.38 8.56
N SER A 198 11.56 -7.89 8.22
CA SER A 198 10.86 -8.90 9.02
C SER A 198 11.47 -10.30 8.86
N ARG A 199 11.10 -11.21 9.78
CA ARG A 199 11.61 -12.58 9.76
C ARG A 199 11.08 -13.38 8.57
N HIS A 200 9.79 -13.29 8.26
CA HIS A 200 9.18 -13.92 7.09
C HIS A 200 8.26 -12.94 6.35
N VAL A 201 8.25 -13.00 5.02
CA VAL A 201 7.39 -12.19 4.15
C VAL A 201 6.63 -13.09 3.18
N PHE A 202 5.30 -12.99 3.17
CA PHE A 202 4.43 -13.68 2.21
C PHE A 202 3.77 -12.67 1.26
N VAL A 203 3.97 -12.86 -0.04
CA VAL A 203 3.43 -11.95 -1.06
C VAL A 203 2.26 -12.59 -1.78
N CYS A 204 1.05 -12.07 -1.52
CA CYS A 204 -0.18 -12.51 -2.16
C CYS A 204 -0.41 -11.76 -3.47
N LYS A 205 -0.24 -12.44 -4.61
CA LYS A 205 -0.50 -11.89 -5.95
C LYS A 205 -0.82 -12.98 -6.98
N ARG A 206 -1.52 -12.61 -8.06
CA ARG A 206 -1.99 -13.57 -9.09
C ARG A 206 -0.87 -14.21 -9.93
N GLY A 207 0.31 -13.63 -10.00
CA GLY A 207 1.39 -14.10 -10.87
C GLY A 207 2.65 -13.25 -10.76
N ARG A 208 3.55 -13.30 -11.75
CA ARG A 208 4.87 -12.62 -11.70
C ARG A 208 4.89 -11.19 -12.27
N GLY A 209 3.74 -10.66 -12.69
CA GLY A 209 3.64 -9.32 -13.29
C GLY A 209 4.13 -8.16 -12.40
N THR A 210 4.47 -7.04 -13.04
CA THR A 210 4.98 -5.81 -12.43
C THR A 210 3.88 -4.93 -11.80
N GLY A 211 4.30 -3.94 -11.04
CA GLY A 211 3.43 -2.96 -10.38
C GLY A 211 2.96 -1.85 -11.33
N TYR A 212 2.53 -0.72 -10.78
CA TYR A 212 2.16 0.45 -11.59
C TYR A 212 3.39 1.08 -12.24
N SER A 213 4.54 0.99 -11.56
CA SER A 213 5.83 1.45 -12.04
C SER A 213 6.41 0.69 -13.22
N GLY A 214 5.90 -0.51 -13.51
CA GLY A 214 6.42 -1.35 -14.58
C GLY A 214 7.78 -1.99 -14.29
N ILE A 215 8.35 -1.81 -13.10
CA ILE A 215 9.61 -2.47 -12.72
C ILE A 215 9.38 -3.76 -11.94
N GLU A 216 10.39 -4.64 -12.00
CA GLU A 216 10.47 -5.82 -11.16
C GLU A 216 10.84 -5.44 -9.72
N ASN A 217 10.43 -6.27 -8.76
CA ASN A 217 10.63 -6.00 -7.34
C ASN A 217 11.63 -7.00 -6.74
N PRO A 218 12.84 -6.55 -6.35
CA PRO A 218 13.85 -7.39 -5.72
C PRO A 218 13.39 -8.09 -4.44
N LEU A 219 12.37 -7.57 -3.74
CA LEU A 219 11.78 -8.22 -2.56
C LEU A 219 11.39 -9.67 -2.84
N PHE A 220 10.86 -9.96 -4.03
CA PHE A 220 10.30 -11.26 -4.40
C PHE A 220 11.35 -12.37 -4.52
N PHE A 221 12.63 -12.00 -4.50
CA PHE A 221 13.78 -12.89 -4.65
C PHE A 221 14.59 -13.02 -3.36
N LYS A 222 14.23 -12.27 -2.30
CA LYS A 222 14.93 -12.35 -1.01
C LYS A 222 14.64 -13.69 -0.32
N GLU A 223 15.62 -14.18 0.42
CA GLU A 223 15.58 -15.49 1.09
C GLU A 223 14.45 -15.63 2.12
N ASN A 224 14.03 -14.53 2.76
CA ASN A 224 12.91 -14.49 3.70
C ASN A 224 11.54 -14.29 3.05
N THR A 225 11.48 -14.13 1.73
CA THR A 225 10.24 -13.90 0.98
C THR A 225 9.72 -15.17 0.33
N ARG A 226 8.41 -15.39 0.40
CA ARG A 226 7.70 -16.46 -0.31
C ARG A 226 6.51 -15.89 -1.07
N MET A 227 6.24 -16.45 -2.25
CA MET A 227 5.18 -16.01 -3.14
C MET A 227 3.93 -16.88 -2.94
N PHE A 228 2.87 -16.31 -2.38
CA PHE A 228 1.58 -16.97 -2.24
C PHE A 228 0.71 -16.62 -3.44
N TYR A 229 0.75 -17.45 -4.47
CA TYR A 229 0.08 -17.15 -5.73
C TYR A 229 -1.43 -17.40 -5.67
N GLY A 230 -2.22 -16.45 -6.18
CA GLY A 230 -3.67 -16.59 -6.27
C GLY A 230 -4.40 -15.26 -6.41
N ASP A 231 -5.71 -15.34 -6.58
CA ASP A 231 -6.58 -14.19 -6.33
C ASP A 231 -6.55 -13.85 -4.84
N ALA A 232 -6.47 -12.56 -4.50
CA ALA A 232 -6.26 -12.16 -3.10
C ALA A 232 -7.40 -12.61 -2.17
N LYS A 233 -8.65 -12.65 -2.65
CA LYS A 233 -9.77 -13.13 -1.83
C LYS A 233 -9.71 -14.64 -1.68
N ALA A 234 -9.53 -15.36 -2.78
CA ALA A 234 -9.41 -16.82 -2.76
C ALA A 234 -8.27 -17.29 -1.84
N SER A 235 -7.10 -16.67 -1.94
CA SER A 235 -5.93 -16.99 -1.10
C SER A 235 -6.19 -16.72 0.39
N MET A 236 -6.90 -15.65 0.75
CA MET A 236 -7.27 -15.40 2.14
C MET A 236 -8.35 -16.39 2.64
N ASP A 237 -9.29 -16.77 1.78
CA ASP A 237 -10.31 -17.77 2.10
C ASP A 237 -9.72 -19.19 2.24
N ASP A 238 -8.67 -19.52 1.47
CA ASP A 238 -7.87 -20.74 1.61
C ASP A 238 -7.11 -20.72 2.95
N LEU A 239 -6.40 -19.61 3.23
CA LEU A 239 -5.66 -19.46 4.49
C LEU A 239 -6.57 -19.55 5.71
N LEU A 240 -7.77 -18.97 5.65
CA LEU A 240 -8.76 -19.09 6.73
C LEU A 240 -9.15 -20.55 7.01
N ARG A 241 -9.31 -21.36 5.96
CA ARG A 241 -9.65 -22.79 6.10
C ARG A 241 -8.54 -23.60 6.77
N GLU A 242 -7.27 -23.30 6.47
CA GLU A 242 -6.13 -23.98 7.09
C GLU A 242 -5.88 -23.54 8.55
N LEU A 243 -6.52 -22.45 9.00
CA LEU A 243 -6.44 -21.95 10.37
C LEU A 243 -7.62 -22.42 11.26
N ASP A 244 -8.56 -23.19 10.72
CA ASP A 244 -9.65 -23.86 11.46
C ASP A 244 -9.18 -25.20 12.05
#